data_AF-A0A357C840-F1
#
_entry.id   AF-A0A357C840-F1
#
_cell.length_a   1.000
_cell.length_b   1.000
_cell.length_c   1.000
_cell.angle_alpha   90.00
_cell.angle_beta   90.00
_cell.angle_gamma   90.00
#
_symmetry.space_group_name_H-M   'P 1'
#
loop_
_entity.id
_entity.type
_entity.pdbx_description
1 polymer ?
#
loop_
_entity_poly.entity_id
_entity_poly.type
_entity_poly.pdbx_seq_one_letter_code
_entity_poly.pdbx_strand_id
1 'polypeptide(L)'
;MYTENHDGIFKYLDCSTVHVRPKDMDLLTTAESLVTIQHKYGAFVNVPNPDEEGEALYDRIREEGFSEDFIKILNFAYANDCYWINFDADGIIHHEFNNFSALWETESVSCSSHA
;
A
#
# COMPACT_ATOMS: atom_id res chain seq x y z
N MET A 1 23.70 -17.19 -2.02
CA MET A 1 22.46 -16.50 -1.64
C MET A 1 21.34 -17.32 -2.25
N TYR A 2 20.63 -18.09 -1.45
CA TYR A 2 19.55 -18.94 -1.93
C TYR A 2 18.36 -18.02 -2.22
N THR A 3 18.02 -17.83 -3.50
CA THR A 3 16.70 -17.34 -3.88
C THR A 3 15.77 -18.54 -3.71
N GLU A 4 15.24 -18.74 -2.50
CA GLU A 4 14.12 -19.66 -2.36
C GLU A 4 12.99 -19.09 -3.22
N ASN A 5 12.50 -19.90 -4.17
CA ASN A 5 11.27 -19.58 -4.89
C ASN A 5 10.16 -19.63 -3.85
N HIS A 6 9.78 -18.46 -3.34
CA HIS A 6 8.62 -18.35 -2.48
C HIS A 6 7.37 -18.49 -3.35
N ASP A 7 6.94 -19.73 -3.59
CA ASP A 7 5.64 -20.04 -4.17
C ASP A 7 4.57 -19.77 -3.11
N GLY A 8 3.63 -18.86 -3.37
CA GLY A 8 2.60 -18.52 -2.39
C GLY A 8 1.66 -17.40 -2.79
N ILE A 9 0.63 -17.22 -1.97
CA ILE A 9 -0.23 -16.02 -1.98
C ILE A 9 0.33 -15.09 -0.91
N PHE A 10 0.72 -13.89 -1.32
CA PHE A 10 1.24 -12.87 -0.42
C PHE A 10 0.20 -11.80 -0.17
N LYS A 11 0.31 -11.19 1.01
CA LYS A 11 -0.50 -10.06 1.41
C LYS A 11 0.33 -8.79 1.33
N TYR A 12 -0.29 -7.74 0.83
CA TYR A 12 0.24 -6.38 0.89
C TYR A 12 -0.81 -5.47 1.51
N LEU A 13 -0.34 -4.39 2.13
CA LEU A 13 -1.20 -3.31 2.58
C LEU A 13 -1.41 -2.34 1.42
N ASP A 14 -2.66 -2.13 1.02
CA ASP A 14 -3.01 -1.05 0.09
C ASP A 14 -3.27 0.23 0.89
N CYS A 15 -2.54 1.30 0.58
CA CYS A 15 -2.56 2.53 1.34
C CYS A 15 -2.58 3.75 0.42
N SER A 16 -3.58 4.59 0.58
CA SER A 16 -3.62 5.86 -0.13
C SER A 16 -2.42 6.74 0.20
N THR A 17 -1.83 7.36 -0.82
CA THR A 17 -0.80 8.41 -0.65
C THR A 17 -1.31 9.60 0.20
N VAL A 18 -2.63 9.81 0.32
CA VAL A 18 -3.21 10.84 1.20
C VAL A 18 -2.93 10.58 2.70
N HIS A 19 -2.65 9.33 3.07
CA HIS A 19 -2.30 8.96 4.44
C HIS A 19 -0.83 9.17 4.78
N VAL A 20 -0.02 9.55 3.79
CA VAL A 20 1.42 9.77 3.92
C VAL A 20 1.75 11.24 3.70
N ARG A 21 2.75 11.76 4.41
CA ARG A 21 3.16 13.15 4.19
C ARG A 21 3.88 13.25 2.84
N PRO A 22 3.69 14.33 2.07
CA PRO A 22 4.39 14.52 0.80
C PRO A 22 5.91 14.34 0.89
N LYS A 23 6.54 14.85 1.98
CA LYS A 23 7.97 14.67 2.24
C LYS A 23 8.37 13.19 2.35
N ASP A 24 7.56 12.37 3.00
CA ASP A 24 7.87 10.94 3.14
C ASP A 24 7.79 10.23 1.78
N MET A 25 6.80 10.60 0.96
CA MET A 25 6.72 10.14 -0.43
C MET A 25 7.92 10.58 -1.28
N ASP A 26 8.43 11.80 -1.07
CA ASP A 26 9.64 12.27 -1.75
C ASP A 26 10.88 11.46 -1.32
N LEU A 27 11.00 11.18 -0.02
CA LEU A 27 12.13 10.40 0.53
C LEU A 27 12.20 8.99 -0.03
N LEU A 28 11.07 8.36 -0.35
CA LEU A 28 11.01 7.05 -1.00
C LEU A 28 11.73 6.97 -2.35
N THR A 29 12.07 8.11 -2.97
CA THR A 29 12.83 8.15 -4.22
C THR A 29 14.34 8.06 -4.02
N THR A 30 14.84 8.32 -2.81
CA THR A 30 16.28 8.43 -2.49
C THR A 30 16.72 7.62 -1.27
N ALA A 31 15.79 7.17 -0.44
CA ALA A 31 16.07 6.42 0.78
C ALA A 31 16.81 5.12 0.46
N GLU A 32 17.88 4.84 1.22
CA GLU A 32 18.64 3.59 1.09
C GLU A 32 18.21 2.56 2.13
N SER A 33 17.59 3.01 3.21
CA SER A 33 17.07 2.16 4.28
C SER A 33 15.91 1.27 3.84
N LEU A 34 15.16 1.63 2.79
CA LEU A 34 13.96 0.91 2.35
C LEU A 34 14.08 0.44 0.90
N VAL A 35 13.71 -0.81 0.65
CA VAL A 35 13.53 -1.32 -0.70
C VAL A 35 12.23 -0.74 -1.26
N THR A 36 12.37 0.11 -2.28
CA THR A 36 11.25 0.82 -2.89
C THR A 36 11.19 0.59 -4.39
N ILE A 37 10.00 0.33 -4.92
CA ILE A 37 9.71 0.22 -6.35
C ILE A 37 8.73 1.33 -6.73
N GLN A 38 9.25 2.36 -7.39
CA GLN A 38 8.47 3.50 -7.86
C GLN A 38 7.57 3.11 -9.05
N HIS A 39 6.36 3.64 -9.08
CA HIS A 39 5.46 3.54 -10.24
C HIS A 39 4.76 4.88 -10.51
N LYS A 40 3.93 4.91 -11.57
CA LYS A 40 3.39 6.15 -12.14
C LYS A 40 2.68 7.06 -11.13
N TYR A 41 2.08 6.49 -10.10
CA TYR A 41 1.20 7.21 -9.16
C TYR A 41 1.56 6.97 -7.69
N GLY A 42 2.74 6.41 -7.42
CA GLY A 42 3.03 5.91 -6.09
C GLY A 42 4.28 5.05 -6.01
N ALA A 43 4.36 4.26 -4.93
CA ALA A 43 5.47 3.35 -4.72
C ALA A 43 5.06 2.10 -3.95
N PHE A 44 5.63 0.96 -4.32
CA PHE A 44 5.69 -0.22 -3.48
C PHE A 44 6.86 -0.12 -2.51
N VAL A 45 6.61 -0.33 -1.23
CA VAL A 45 7.64 -0.31 -0.18
C VAL A 45 7.65 -1.66 0.51
N ASN A 46 8.82 -2.30 0.58
CA ASN A 46 8.97 -3.52 1.34
C ASN A 46 8.84 -3.20 2.84
N VAL A 47 8.09 -4.04 3.56
CA VAL A 47 7.88 -3.89 4.99
C VAL A 47 9.08 -4.50 5.72
N PRO A 48 9.82 -3.70 6.51
CA PRO A 48 10.89 -4.22 7.35
C PRO A 48 10.40 -5.29 8.33
N ASN A 49 11.17 -6.35 8.52
CA ASN A 49 10.92 -7.34 9.56
C ASN A 49 11.79 -7.02 10.79
N PRO A 50 11.24 -6.37 11.83
CA PRO A 50 11.99 -6.03 13.04
C PRO A 50 12.59 -7.25 13.76
N ASP A 51 12.04 -8.45 13.61
CA ASP A 51 12.60 -9.66 14.22
C ASP A 51 13.92 -10.09 13.56
N GLU A 52 14.10 -9.80 12.27
CA GLU A 52 15.29 -10.15 11.49
C GLU A 52 16.28 -8.99 11.39
N GLU A 53 15.77 -7.78 11.20
CA GLU A 53 16.56 -6.58 10.88
C GLU A 53 16.86 -5.73 12.13
N GLY A 54 16.05 -5.89 13.19
CA GLY A 54 16.20 -5.19 14.47
C GLY A 54 15.86 -3.70 14.43
N GLU A 55 15.96 -3.06 15.61
CA GLU A 55 15.71 -1.62 15.79
C GLU A 55 16.65 -0.70 14.98
N ALA A 56 17.85 -1.19 14.64
CA ALA A 56 18.85 -0.42 13.91
C ALA A 56 18.39 0.01 12.49
N LEU A 57 17.46 -0.74 11.88
CA LEU A 57 16.87 -0.32 10.62
C LEU A 57 15.87 0.82 10.80
N TYR A 58 15.01 0.75 11.81
CA TYR A 58 14.06 1.82 12.13
C TYR A 58 14.76 3.11 12.55
N ASP A 59 15.91 3.02 13.23
CA ASP A 59 16.73 4.20 13.53
C ASP A 59 17.28 4.86 12.26
N ARG A 60 17.75 4.07 11.28
CA ARG A 60 18.18 4.62 9.98
C ARG A 60 17.03 5.28 9.22
N ILE A 61 15.85 4.68 9.23
CA ILE A 61 14.64 5.28 8.63
C ILE A 61 14.34 6.65 9.28
N ARG A 62 14.49 6.77 10.60
CA ARG A 62 14.36 8.06 11.31
C ARG A 62 15.45 9.05 10.94
N GLU A 63 16.71 8.59 10.84
CA GLU A 63 17.86 9.43 10.46
C GLU A 63 17.76 9.98 9.03
N GLU A 64 17.20 9.20 8.10
CA GLU A 64 16.85 9.66 6.74
C GLU A 64 15.71 10.70 6.73
N GLY A 65 15.01 10.85 7.85
CA GLY A 65 14.06 11.93 8.10
C GLY A 65 12.62 11.58 7.77
N PHE A 66 12.28 10.30 7.67
CA PHE A 66 10.89 9.84 7.60
C PHE A 66 10.12 10.24 8.88
N SER A 67 8.82 10.50 8.71
CA SER A 67 7.97 10.85 9.84
C SER A 67 7.59 9.64 10.71
N GLU A 68 7.29 9.90 11.98
CA GLU A 68 6.75 8.87 12.89
C GLU A 68 5.40 8.31 12.41
N ASP A 69 4.63 9.07 11.63
CA ASP A 69 3.38 8.57 11.07
C ASP A 69 3.65 7.55 9.96
N PHE A 70 4.66 7.78 9.13
CA PHE A 70 5.13 6.78 8.16
C PHE A 70 5.61 5.49 8.84
N ILE A 71 6.41 5.63 9.91
CA ILE A 71 6.90 4.48 10.69
C ILE A 71 5.74 3.70 11.32
N LYS A 72 4.67 4.36 11.79
CA LYS A 72 3.47 3.66 12.27
C LYS A 72 2.80 2.84 11.17
N ILE A 73 2.80 3.31 9.92
CA ILE A 73 2.24 2.55 8.79
C ILE A 73 3.09 1.29 8.54
N LEU A 74 4.43 1.39 8.58
CA LEU A 74 5.33 0.22 8.48
C LEU A 74 5.01 -0.80 9.57
N ASN A 75 4.97 -0.35 10.82
CA ASN A 75 4.66 -1.22 11.97
C ASN A 75 3.26 -1.85 11.86
N PHE A 76 2.27 -1.10 11.36
CA PHE A 76 0.93 -1.61 11.14
C PHE A 76 0.92 -2.69 10.05
N ALA A 77 1.63 -2.49 8.94
CA ALA A 77 1.74 -3.47 7.88
C ALA A 77 2.42 -4.76 8.37
N TYR A 78 3.52 -4.62 9.12
CA TYR A 78 4.23 -5.76 9.72
C TYR A 78 3.35 -6.53 10.71
N ALA A 79 2.68 -5.83 11.64
CA ALA A 79 1.79 -6.45 12.61
C ALA A 79 0.57 -7.16 11.97
N ASN A 80 0.30 -6.88 10.69
CA ASN A 80 -0.71 -7.54 9.89
C ASN A 80 -0.07 -8.45 8.83
N ASP A 81 1.11 -9.03 9.01
CA ASP A 81 1.76 -9.99 8.09
C ASP A 81 1.78 -9.53 6.61
N CYS A 82 1.95 -8.24 6.37
CA CYS A 82 2.14 -7.71 5.02
C CYS A 82 3.63 -7.62 4.70
N TYR A 83 4.03 -8.12 3.54
CA TYR A 83 5.42 -8.02 3.07
C TYR A 83 5.71 -6.74 2.29
N TRP A 84 4.65 -6.11 1.80
CA TRP A 84 4.71 -4.91 0.97
C TRP A 84 3.59 -3.96 1.35
N ILE A 85 3.83 -2.67 1.12
CA ILE A 85 2.80 -1.63 1.13
C ILE A 85 2.76 -1.05 -0.28
N ASN A 86 1.57 -0.97 -0.86
CA ASN A 86 1.32 -0.20 -2.08
C ASN A 86 0.84 1.18 -1.66
N PHE A 87 1.68 2.21 -1.81
CA PHE A 87 1.24 3.59 -1.67
C PHE A 87 0.71 4.08 -3.00
N ASP A 88 -0.62 4.10 -3.19
CA ASP A 88 -1.23 4.52 -4.46
C ASP A 88 -1.99 5.84 -4.31
N ALA A 89 -2.04 6.62 -5.38
CA ALA A 89 -2.96 7.75 -5.43
C ALA A 89 -4.36 7.22 -5.70
N ASP A 90 -5.26 7.31 -4.71
CA ASP A 90 -6.66 6.88 -4.83
C ASP A 90 -7.42 7.70 -5.88
N GLY A 91 -7.19 7.36 -7.13
CA GLY A 91 -7.92 7.87 -8.28
C GLY A 91 -7.56 9.30 -8.68
N ILE A 92 -7.51 9.48 -10.00
CA ILE A 92 -7.77 10.77 -10.63
C ILE A 92 -9.25 10.75 -11.01
N ILE A 93 -10.01 11.79 -10.66
CA ILE A 93 -11.40 11.91 -11.12
C ILE A 93 -11.37 12.14 -12.63
N HIS A 94 -11.66 11.10 -13.41
CA HIS A 94 -11.88 11.21 -14.84
C HIS A 94 -13.32 11.66 -15.09
N HIS A 95 -13.50 12.96 -15.34
CA HIS A 95 -14.80 13.55 -15.70
C HIS A 95 -15.37 13.02 -17.03
N GLU A 96 -14.58 12.26 -17.78
CA GLU A 96 -14.99 11.56 -19.01
C GLU A 96 -16.09 10.50 -18.75
N PHE A 97 -16.23 10.03 -17.51
CA PHE A 97 -17.22 9.02 -17.10
C PHE A 97 -18.40 9.58 -16.29
N ASN A 98 -18.71 10.89 -16.39
CA ASN A 98 -19.84 11.53 -15.69
C ASN A 98 -21.23 10.94 -16.05
N ASN A 99 -21.31 10.01 -17.01
CA ASN A 99 -22.53 9.33 -17.43
C ASN A 99 -22.59 7.85 -16.99
N PHE A 100 -22.16 7.50 -15.78
CA PHE A 100 -22.68 6.30 -15.12
C PHE A 100 -24.11 6.58 -14.61
N SER A 101 -25.02 6.91 -15.54
CA SER A 101 -26.45 6.95 -15.24
C SER A 101 -27.00 5.52 -15.25
N ALA A 102 -27.26 4.99 -14.07
CA ALA A 102 -28.42 4.14 -13.79
C ALA A 102 -28.71 2.95 -14.73
N LEU A 103 -27.72 2.12 -15.07
CA LEU A 103 -27.98 0.81 -15.70
C LEU A 103 -28.12 -0.36 -14.70
N TRP A 104 -27.93 -0.11 -13.41
CA TRP A 104 -28.13 -1.12 -12.36
C TRP A 104 -29.53 -1.08 -11.72
N GLU A 105 -30.38 -0.12 -12.07
CA GLU A 105 -31.72 0.03 -11.47
C GLU A 105 -32.85 -0.70 -12.21
N THR A 106 -32.56 -1.53 -13.22
CA THR A 106 -33.62 -2.25 -13.94
C THR A 106 -33.34 -3.73 -14.15
N GLU A 107 -33.08 -4.48 -13.08
CA GLU A 107 -33.58 -5.87 -12.98
C GLU A 107 -33.95 -6.17 -11.52
N SER A 108 -35.14 -5.72 -11.11
CA SER A 108 -35.79 -6.31 -9.93
C SER A 108 -36.07 -7.78 -10.24
N VAL A 109 -35.19 -8.68 -9.80
CA VAL A 109 -35.44 -10.12 -9.83
C VAL A 109 -36.58 -10.40 -8.86
N SER A 110 -37.79 -10.59 -9.40
CA SER A 110 -38.89 -11.11 -8.59
C SER A 110 -38.64 -12.60 -8.36
N CYS A 111 -38.20 -12.97 -7.16
CA CYS A 111 -38.26 -14.36 -6.73
C CYS A 111 -39.72 -14.76 -6.53
N SER A 112 -40.32 -15.39 -7.53
CA SER A 112 -41.60 -16.08 -7.38
C SER A 112 -41.38 -17.35 -6.57
N SER A 113 -41.68 -17.30 -5.27
CA SER A 113 -41.82 -18.49 -4.43
C SER A 113 -42.96 -19.36 -4.98
N HIS A 114 -42.61 -20.49 -5.59
CA HIS A 114 -43.59 -21.55 -5.81
C HIS A 114 -43.71 -22.34 -4.51
N ALA A 115 -44.95 -22.38 -4.01
CA ALA A 115 -45.39 -23.21 -2.89
C ALA A 115 -45.43 -24.69 -3.28
#